data_AF-A0A8T5KWX2-F1
#
_entry.id   AF-A0A8T5KWX2-F1
#
_cell.length_a   1.000
_cell.length_b   1.000
_cell.length_c   1.000
_cell.angle_alpha   90.00
_cell.angle_beta   90.00
_cell.angle_gamma   90.00
#
_symmetry.space_group_name_H-M   'P 1'
#
loop_
_entity.id
_entity.type
_entity.pdbx_description
1 polymer ?
#
loop_
_entity_poly.entity_id
_entity_poly.type
_entity_poly.pdbx_seq_one_letter_code
_entity_poly.pdbx_strand_id
1 'polypeptide(L)' 'MKTKELKEMTMENRKQKLKELKLELLKSKANASKSGNSKTKEIKKIIARILTLNAPQKKVLKRI' A
#
# COMPACT_ATOMS: atom_id res chain seq x y z
N MET A 1 -6.01 0.36 7.40
CA MET A 1 -5.44 1.72 7.29
C MET A 1 -6.18 2.56 6.25
N LYS A 2 -6.59 3.78 6.63
CA LYS A 2 -7.36 4.69 5.77
C LYS A 2 -6.44 5.61 4.97
N THR A 3 -6.94 6.15 3.87
CA THR A 3 -6.17 7.08 3.02
C THR A 3 -5.85 8.40 3.74
N LYS A 4 -6.69 8.85 4.68
CA LYS A 4 -6.47 10.08 5.47
C LYS A 4 -5.19 9.97 6.31
N GLU A 5 -5.07 8.90 7.09
CA GLU A 5 -3.88 8.57 7.88
C GLU A 5 -2.61 8.55 7.01
N LEU A 6 -2.69 7.92 5.83
CA LEU A 6 -1.57 7.88 4.90
C LEU A 6 -1.17 9.27 4.37
N LYS A 7 -2.14 10.19 4.18
CA LYS A 7 -1.85 11.56 3.71
C LYS A 7 -1.13 12.40 4.77
N GLU A 8 -1.37 12.14 6.04
CA GLU A 8 -0.73 12.84 7.17
C GLU A 8 0.73 12.40 7.36
N MET A 9 1.11 11.21 6.86
CA MET A 9 2.49 10.74 6.91
C MET A 9 3.39 11.48 5.91
N THR A 10 4.66 11.71 6.29
CA THR A 10 5.71 12.18 5.39
C THR A 10 6.04 11.13 4.32
N MET A 11 6.65 11.55 3.21
CA MET A 11 7.07 10.63 2.14
C MET A 11 8.03 9.54 2.66
N GLU A 12 8.93 9.89 3.58
CA GLU A 12 9.87 8.96 4.22
C GLU A 12 9.13 7.91 5.05
N ASN A 13 8.19 8.34 5.90
CA ASN A 13 7.39 7.44 6.72
C ASN A 13 6.55 6.50 5.85
N ARG A 14 6.01 6.99 4.73
CA ARG A 14 5.29 6.16 3.74
C ARG A 14 6.22 5.13 3.09
N LYS A 15 7.48 5.49 2.77
CA LYS A 15 8.47 4.56 2.20
C LYS A 15 8.86 3.46 3.20
N GLN A 16 9.07 3.81 4.46
CA GLN A 16 9.35 2.83 5.52
C GLN A 16 8.15 1.88 5.70
N LYS A 17 6.94 2.43 5.80
CA LYS A 17 5.70 1.64 5.89
C LYS A 17 5.51 0.70 4.70
N LEU A 18 5.85 1.15 3.49
CA LEU A 18 5.79 0.33 2.28
C LEU A 18 6.73 -0.88 2.36
N LYS A 19 7.95 -0.72 2.92
CA LYS A 19 8.90 -1.83 3.11
C LYS A 19 8.35 -2.85 4.12
N GLU A 20 7.82 -2.38 5.25
CA GLU A 20 7.19 -3.24 6.27
C GLU A 20 6.05 -4.08 5.68
N LEU A 21 5.11 -3.43 4.98
CA LEU A 21 3.95 -4.11 4.39
C LEU A 21 4.34 -5.13 3.31
N LYS A 22 5.41 -4.86 2.54
CA LYS A 22 5.93 -5.83 1.57
C LYS A 22 6.50 -7.06 2.26
N LEU A 23 7.23 -6.90 3.36
CA LEU A 23 7.77 -8.01 4.14
C LEU A 23 6.64 -8.83 4.78
N GLU A 24 5.64 -8.17 5.34
CA GLU A 24 4.45 -8.83 5.91
C GLU A 24 3.67 -9.60 4.85
N LEU A 25 3.55 -9.04 3.64
CA LEU A 25 2.92 -9.72 2.51
C LEU A 25 3.66 -11.01 2.12
N LEU A 26 5.00 -10.98 2.12
CA LEU A 26 5.82 -12.17 1.83
C LEU A 26 5.62 -13.25 2.89
N LYS A 27 5.66 -12.89 4.17
CA LYS A 27 5.39 -13.81 5.28
C LYS A 27 3.98 -14.39 5.22
N SER A 28 3.00 -13.58 4.86
CA SER A 28 1.60 -13.99 4.73
C SER A 28 1.40 -14.96 3.56
N LYS A 29 2.11 -14.75 2.44
CA LYS A 29 2.10 -15.67 1.30
C LYS A 29 2.80 -16.99 1.59
N ALA A 30 3.94 -16.97 2.30
CA ALA A 30 4.65 -18.18 2.70
C ALA A 30 3.78 -19.06 3.63
N ASN A 31 2.92 -18.44 4.45
CA ASN A 31 2.00 -19.12 5.35
C ASN A 31 0.55 -19.16 4.80
N ALA A 32 0.37 -19.13 3.47
CA ALA A 32 -0.96 -19.02 2.85
C ALA A 32 -1.93 -20.15 3.22
N SER A 33 -1.42 -21.32 3.60
CA SER A 33 -2.24 -22.43 4.12
C SER A 33 -2.83 -22.17 5.51
N LYS A 34 -2.26 -21.24 6.29
CA LYS A 34 -2.67 -20.90 7.67
C LYS A 34 -3.26 -19.50 7.80
N SER A 35 -3.00 -18.61 6.84
CA SER A 35 -3.42 -17.20 6.87
C SER A 35 -4.48 -16.93 5.81
N GLY A 36 -5.72 -16.68 6.25
CA GLY A 36 -6.85 -16.45 5.36
C GLY A 36 -6.64 -15.28 4.38
N ASN A 37 -7.33 -15.35 3.23
CA ASN A 37 -7.20 -14.42 2.10
C ASN A 37 -7.49 -12.93 2.44
N SER A 38 -8.19 -12.67 3.55
CA SER A 38 -8.59 -11.32 3.97
C SER A 38 -7.41 -10.41 4.34
N LYS A 39 -6.46 -10.89 5.16
CA LYS A 39 -5.29 -10.09 5.58
C LYS A 39 -4.40 -9.72 4.38
N THR A 40 -4.14 -10.70 3.53
CA THR A 40 -3.39 -10.50 2.27
C THR A 40 -4.04 -9.45 1.38
N LYS A 41 -5.38 -9.46 1.26
CA LYS A 41 -6.14 -8.48 0.47
C LYS A 41 -6.03 -7.08 1.06
N GLU A 42 -6.06 -6.96 2.39
CA GLU A 42 -5.93 -5.67 3.06
C GLU A 42 -4.52 -5.07 2.90
N ILE A 43 -3.47 -5.87 3.10
CA ILE A 43 -2.07 -5.43 2.91
C ILE A 43 -1.87 -4.91 1.48
N LYS A 44 -2.36 -5.66 0.47
CA LYS A 44 -2.30 -5.22 -0.94
C LYS A 44 -3.01 -3.88 -1.17
N LYS A 45 -4.18 -3.66 -0.56
CA LYS A 45 -4.92 -2.38 -0.66
C LYS A 45 -4.14 -1.22 -0.05
N ILE A 46 -3.49 -1.44 1.09
CA ILE A 46 -2.70 -0.39 1.75
C ILE A 46 -1.47 -0.05 0.91
N ILE A 47 -0.76 -1.06 0.39
CA ILE A 47 0.36 -0.88 -0.54
C ILE A 47 -0.06 -0.05 -1.76
N ALA A 48 -1.19 -0.41 -2.39
CA ALA A 48 -1.70 0.33 -3.56
C ALA A 48 -1.97 1.80 -3.22
N ARG A 49 -2.61 2.09 -2.07
CA ARG A 49 -2.86 3.47 -1.63
C ARG A 49 -1.58 4.27 -1.40
N ILE A 50 -0.56 3.67 -0.78
CA ILE A 50 0.75 4.32 -0.59
C ILE A 50 1.38 4.64 -1.94
N LEU A 51 1.38 3.69 -2.88
CA LEU A 51 1.93 3.88 -4.21
C LEU A 51 1.20 4.99 -4.97
N THR A 52 -0.14 5.05 -4.88
CA THR A 52 -0.93 6.13 -5.47
C THR A 52 -0.58 7.50 -4.88
N LEU A 53 -0.39 7.60 -3.56
CA LEU A 53 -0.02 8.86 -2.90
C LEU A 53 1.41 9.30 -3.21
N ASN A 54 2.30 8.35 -3.52
CA ASN A 54 3.70 8.63 -3.88
C ASN A 54 3.88 8.81 -5.40
N ALA A 55 2.90 8.44 -6.21
CA ALA A 55 2.97 8.63 -7.64
C ALA A 55 2.90 10.13 -7.96
N PRO A 56 3.75 10.64 -8.88
CA PRO A 56 3.58 11.99 -9.39
C PRO A 56 2.19 12.10 -10.01
N GLN A 57 1.48 13.20 -9.72
CA GLN A 57 0.14 13.45 -10.25
C GLN A 57 0.21 13.42 -11.77
N LYS A 58 -0.20 12.32 -12.40
CA LYS A 58 -0.42 12.31 -13.85
C LYS A 58 -1.55 13.31 -14.09
N LYS A 59 -1.22 14.51 -14.56
CA LYS A 59 -2.20 15.45 -15.11
C LYS A 59 -3.00 14.62 -16.11
N VAL A 60 -4.26 14.36 -15.81
CA VAL A 60 -5.16 13.71 -16.75
C VAL A 60 -5.10 14.60 -17.97
N LEU A 61 -4.52 14.09 -19.07
CA LEU A 61 -4.57 14.76 -20.36
C LEU A 61 -6.05 14.95 -20.61
N LYS A 62 -6.55 16.17 -20.42
CA LYS A 62 -7.90 16.54 -20.79
C LYS A 62 -7.96 16.23 -22.28
N ARG A 63 -8.63 15.14 -22.65
CA ARG A 63 -9.02 14.91 -24.03
C ARG A 63 -10.01 16.03 -24.33
N ILE A 64 -9.51 17.02 -25.08
CA ILE A 64 -10.32 18.03 -25.77
C ILE A 64 -11.04 17.30 -26.91
#